data_AF-A0A2V1AZF0-F1
#
_entry.id   AF-A0A2V1AZF0-F1
#
_cell.length_a   1.000
_cell.length_b   1.000
_cell.length_c   1.000
_cell.angle_alpha   90.00
_cell.angle_beta   90.00
_cell.angle_gamma   90.00
#
_symmetry.space_group_name_H-M   'P 1'
#
loop_
_entity.id
_entity.type
_entity.pdbx_description
1 polymer ?
#
loop_
_entity_poly.entity_id
_entity_poly.type
_entity_poly.pdbx_seq_one_letter_code
_entity_poly.pdbx_strand_id
1 'polypeptide(L)'
;MLKAAIGCPEGDQVIPKIESLLNLEKYPWSAVVITQDWHPKDHCSFAQKHNVEPFTDIEFEHPLGEKNCKTGEVKKHLQTVWPEHCVQGTPGAETNPRILEKLENSVAKVVPTAIVKKGYISDREYYSCFTDCWKIHHTEIGDFLVENSITDVVFVGLAYDFCVLHSAIQNLCGERSSQERLLWTE
;
A
#
# COMPACT_ATOMS: atom_id res chain seq x y z
N MET A 1 11.12 8.03 1.84
CA MET A 1 10.57 6.93 2.66
C MET A 1 11.57 5.85 3.11
N LEU A 2 12.41 5.26 2.24
CA LEU A 2 13.10 3.99 2.58
C LEU A 2 14.24 4.03 3.64
N LYS A 3 14.75 5.20 4.04
CA LYS A 3 15.66 5.32 5.21
C LYS A 3 14.94 5.27 6.56
N ALA A 4 13.61 5.30 6.58
CA ALA A 4 12.79 5.39 7.79
C ALA A 4 11.45 4.65 7.64
N ALA A 5 11.42 3.53 6.90
CA ALA A 5 10.28 2.63 6.94
C ALA A 5 10.12 2.14 8.39
N ILE A 6 8.98 2.46 9.01
CA ILE A 6 8.74 2.10 10.41
C ILE A 6 8.84 0.58 10.56
N GLY A 7 9.62 0.14 11.55
CA GLY A 7 9.77 -1.28 11.84
C GLY A 7 10.61 -2.07 10.83
N CYS A 8 11.24 -1.43 9.84
CA CYS A 8 12.09 -2.11 8.87
C CYS A 8 13.55 -1.63 8.96
N PRO A 9 14.37 -2.24 9.84
CA PRO A 9 15.82 -2.04 9.82
C PRO A 9 16.36 -2.32 8.42
N GLU A 10 17.22 -1.45 7.92
CA GLU A 10 17.86 -1.60 6.60
C GLU A 10 16.90 -1.60 5.40
N GLY A 11 15.70 -1.01 5.57
CA GLY A 11 14.71 -0.90 4.49
C GLY A 11 15.25 -0.26 3.20
N ASP A 12 16.26 0.60 3.29
CA ASP A 12 16.89 1.24 2.14
C ASP A 12 17.70 0.29 1.25
N GLN A 13 18.08 -0.90 1.75
CA GLN A 13 18.75 -1.92 0.96
C GLN A 13 17.87 -2.53 -0.14
N VAL A 14 16.55 -2.33 -0.09
CA VAL A 14 15.64 -2.77 -1.15
C VAL A 14 15.76 -1.89 -2.40
N ILE A 15 16.19 -0.63 -2.25
CA ILE A 15 16.25 0.36 -3.36
C ILE A 15 17.02 -0.17 -4.58
N PRO A 16 18.28 -0.62 -4.47
CA PRO A 16 19.04 -1.03 -5.65
C PRO A 16 18.46 -2.29 -6.31
N LYS A 17 17.77 -3.13 -5.53
CA LYS A 17 17.09 -4.32 -6.03
C LYS A 17 15.85 -3.93 -6.84
N ILE A 18 15.05 -2.98 -6.35
CA ILE A 18 13.90 -2.45 -7.07
C ILE A 18 14.33 -1.77 -8.37
N GLU A 19 15.37 -0.92 -8.34
CA GLU A 19 15.89 -0.31 -9.59
C GLU A 19 16.34 -1.32 -10.63
N SER A 20 16.95 -2.44 -10.19
CA SER A 20 17.34 -3.55 -11.07
C SER A 20 16.12 -4.22 -11.70
N LEU A 21 15.03 -4.38 -10.93
CA LEU A 21 13.76 -4.89 -11.44
C LEU A 21 13.10 -3.92 -12.44
N LEU A 22 13.31 -2.62 -12.31
CA LEU A 22 12.83 -1.60 -13.26
C LEU A 22 13.64 -1.55 -14.58
N ASN A 23 14.59 -2.45 -14.79
CA ASN A 23 15.25 -2.61 -16.09
C ASN A 23 14.35 -3.41 -17.04
N LEU A 24 13.59 -2.70 -17.89
CA LEU A 24 12.62 -3.30 -18.82
C LEU A 24 13.24 -4.19 -19.91
N GLU A 25 14.51 -3.98 -20.25
CA GLU A 25 15.22 -4.87 -21.19
C GLU A 25 15.45 -6.25 -20.59
N LYS A 26 15.66 -6.30 -19.27
CA LYS A 26 15.88 -7.55 -18.52
C LYS A 26 14.57 -8.17 -18.04
N TYR A 27 13.62 -7.34 -17.64
CA TYR A 27 12.34 -7.75 -17.10
C TYR A 27 11.21 -7.06 -17.88
N PRO A 28 10.57 -7.77 -18.83
CA PRO A 28 9.56 -7.17 -19.72
C PRO A 28 8.22 -7.04 -19.01
N TRP A 29 8.13 -6.14 -18.04
CA TRP A 29 6.88 -5.82 -17.35
C TRP A 29 5.88 -5.17 -18.33
N SER A 30 4.60 -5.52 -18.24
CA SER A 30 3.56 -4.89 -19.05
C SER A 30 3.12 -3.53 -18.47
N ALA A 31 3.29 -3.34 -17.17
CA ALA A 31 3.05 -2.08 -16.47
C ALA A 31 3.84 -2.04 -15.14
N VAL A 32 3.95 -0.86 -14.53
CA VAL A 32 4.55 -0.68 -13.20
C VAL A 32 3.70 0.25 -12.34
N VAL A 33 3.35 -0.19 -11.13
CA VAL A 33 2.61 0.64 -10.16
C VAL A 33 3.46 0.87 -8.92
N ILE A 34 3.56 2.13 -8.48
CA ILE A 34 4.13 2.52 -7.19
C ILE A 34 2.99 2.83 -6.22
N THR A 35 3.06 2.32 -4.99
CA THR A 35 2.15 2.77 -3.93
C THR A 35 2.83 3.65 -2.91
N GLN A 36 2.03 4.50 -2.28
CA GLN A 36 2.49 5.45 -1.29
C GLN A 36 1.48 5.54 -0.15
N ASP A 37 1.91 5.20 1.07
CA ASP A 37 1.15 5.59 2.27
C ASP A 37 1.09 7.11 2.36
N TRP A 38 -0.10 7.63 2.64
CA TRP A 38 -0.39 9.07 2.54
C TRP A 38 -1.35 9.52 3.63
N HIS A 39 -0.94 9.39 4.89
CA HIS A 39 -1.80 9.53 6.05
C HIS A 39 -2.01 10.99 6.49
N PRO A 40 -3.25 11.44 6.75
CA PRO A 40 -3.47 12.72 7.41
C PRO A 40 -2.87 12.70 8.83
N LYS A 41 -2.58 13.87 9.40
CA LYS A 41 -1.96 13.99 10.74
C LYS A 41 -2.77 13.35 11.85
N ASP A 42 -4.08 13.24 11.67
CA ASP A 42 -5.03 12.65 12.61
C ASP A 42 -5.49 11.26 12.16
N HIS A 43 -4.66 10.50 11.43
CA HIS A 43 -5.03 9.15 10.98
C HIS A 43 -5.27 8.18 12.14
N CYS A 44 -6.29 7.31 12.04
CA CYS A 44 -6.68 6.37 13.10
C CYS A 44 -5.60 5.37 13.44
N SER A 45 -4.66 5.10 12.54
CA SER A 45 -3.57 4.16 12.83
C SER A 45 -2.47 4.74 13.70
N PHE A 46 -2.47 6.05 13.99
CA PHE A 46 -1.43 6.65 14.82
C PHE A 46 -1.73 6.47 16.30
N ALA A 47 -0.78 5.90 17.05
CA ALA A 47 -0.90 5.68 18.48
C ALA A 47 -1.13 6.98 19.26
N GLN A 48 -0.55 8.09 18.78
CA GLN A 48 -0.76 9.43 19.32
C GLN A 48 -2.25 9.85 19.31
N LYS A 49 -3.03 9.44 18.30
CA LYS A 49 -4.47 9.78 18.24
C LYS A 49 -5.27 9.14 19.38
N HIS A 50 -4.78 8.03 19.92
CA HIS A 50 -5.45 7.26 20.97
C HIS A 50 -4.80 7.40 22.34
N ASN A 51 -3.73 8.20 22.46
CA ASN A 51 -2.92 8.33 23.68
C ASN A 51 -2.44 6.97 24.23
N VAL A 52 -2.00 6.09 23.34
CA VAL A 52 -1.39 4.79 23.67
C VAL A 52 0.02 4.72 23.11
N GLU A 53 0.79 3.73 23.56
CA GLU A 53 2.12 3.48 23.01
C GLU A 53 2.03 2.91 21.59
N PRO A 54 2.98 3.23 20.70
CA PRO A 54 3.12 2.54 19.43
C PRO A 54 3.21 1.02 19.57
N PHE A 55 2.77 0.30 18.54
CA PHE A 55 2.70 -1.17 18.48
C PHE A 55 1.69 -1.78 19.45
N THR A 56 0.72 -0.99 19.91
CA THR A 56 -0.41 -1.46 20.73
C THR A 56 -1.58 -1.89 19.83
N ASP A 57 -2.23 -3.00 20.16
CA ASP A 57 -3.48 -3.40 19.51
C ASP A 57 -4.68 -2.75 20.19
N ILE A 58 -5.56 -2.11 19.42
CA ILE A 58 -6.81 -1.52 19.91
C ILE A 58 -7.99 -1.87 18.99
N GLU A 59 -9.21 -1.83 19.50
CA GLU A 59 -10.42 -2.08 18.71
C GLU A 59 -10.86 -0.83 17.95
N PHE A 60 -10.97 -0.91 16.62
CA PHE A 60 -11.59 0.11 15.79
C PHE A 60 -13.04 -0.27 15.53
N GLU A 61 -13.95 0.69 15.66
CA GLU A 61 -15.34 0.52 15.24
C GLU A 61 -15.48 0.71 13.73
N HIS A 62 -16.42 -0.01 13.13
CA HIS A 62 -16.74 0.11 11.72
C HIS A 62 -17.18 1.55 11.41
N PRO A 63 -16.55 2.26 10.44
CA PRO A 63 -16.73 3.69 10.26
C PRO A 63 -18.15 4.09 9.80
N LEU A 64 -18.87 3.17 9.15
CA LEU A 64 -20.27 3.35 8.76
C LEU A 64 -21.28 2.77 9.78
N GLY A 65 -20.81 2.32 10.96
CA GLY A 65 -21.68 1.76 12.00
C GLY A 65 -22.33 0.43 11.61
N GLU A 66 -21.72 -0.36 10.70
CA GLU A 66 -22.26 -1.67 10.32
C GLU A 66 -22.33 -2.57 11.56
N LYS A 67 -23.47 -3.21 11.78
CA LYS A 67 -23.72 -4.01 12.97
C LYS A 67 -23.48 -5.50 12.73
N ASN A 68 -23.01 -6.18 13.77
CA ASN A 68 -22.99 -7.62 13.81
C ASN A 68 -24.44 -8.15 13.92
N CYS A 69 -24.85 -9.02 13.00
CA CYS A 69 -26.21 -9.55 12.95
C CYS A 69 -26.60 -10.41 14.17
N LYS A 70 -25.62 -10.93 14.93
CA LYS A 70 -25.87 -11.75 16.12
C LYS A 70 -25.94 -10.94 17.41
N THR A 71 -25.11 -9.90 17.56
CA THR A 71 -25.04 -9.11 18.81
C THR A 71 -25.80 -7.79 18.72
N GLY A 72 -26.02 -7.25 17.52
CA GLY A 72 -26.62 -5.93 17.31
C GLY A 72 -25.67 -4.75 17.59
N GLU A 73 -24.43 -5.03 17.97
CA GLU A 73 -23.37 -4.04 18.22
C GLU A 73 -22.66 -3.67 16.93
N VAL A 74 -22.02 -2.50 16.90
CA VAL A 74 -21.17 -2.08 15.76
C VAL A 74 -20.02 -3.07 15.63
N LYS A 75 -19.73 -3.50 14.40
CA LYS A 75 -18.59 -4.37 14.10
C LYS A 75 -17.30 -3.69 14.54
N LYS A 76 -16.41 -4.47 15.13
CA LYS A 76 -15.09 -4.01 15.55
C LYS A 76 -14.01 -4.88 14.93
N HIS A 77 -12.86 -4.27 14.63
CA HIS A 77 -11.66 -4.96 14.21
C HIS A 77 -10.51 -4.55 15.12
N LEU A 78 -9.77 -5.55 15.62
CA LEU A 78 -8.53 -5.33 16.33
C LEU A 78 -7.45 -4.86 15.33
N GLN A 79 -6.79 -3.75 15.64
CA GLN A 79 -5.74 -3.19 14.79
C GLN A 79 -4.57 -2.68 15.62
N THR A 80 -3.37 -2.95 15.15
CA THR A 80 -2.14 -2.37 15.68
C THR A 80 -2.06 -0.89 15.30
N VAL A 81 -1.77 -0.03 16.28
CA VAL A 81 -1.46 1.39 16.03
C VAL A 81 0.04 1.63 16.01
N TRP A 82 0.47 2.56 15.17
CA TRP A 82 1.85 2.82 14.80
C TRP A 82 2.32 4.20 15.29
N PRO A 83 3.64 4.45 15.35
CA PRO A 83 4.13 5.82 15.40
C PRO A 83 3.65 6.61 14.17
N GLU A 84 3.65 7.94 14.25
CA GLU A 84 3.36 8.79 13.08
C GLU A 84 4.32 8.48 11.92
N HIS A 85 3.78 8.26 10.72
CA HIS A 85 4.55 8.00 9.51
C HIS A 85 3.79 8.45 8.26
N CYS A 86 4.54 8.60 7.18
CA CYS A 86 4.00 8.83 5.84
C CYS A 86 2.94 9.94 5.80
N VAL A 87 3.15 10.98 6.60
CA VAL A 87 2.19 12.07 6.76
C VAL A 87 2.12 12.92 5.50
N GLN A 88 0.90 13.25 5.07
CA GLN A 88 0.66 14.02 3.86
C GLN A 88 1.50 15.30 3.81
N GLY A 89 2.18 15.48 2.68
CA GLY A 89 3.02 16.66 2.41
C GLY A 89 4.33 16.72 3.19
N THR A 90 4.72 15.64 3.88
CA THR A 90 6.02 15.57 4.57
C THR A 90 7.04 14.77 3.75
N PRO A 91 8.36 15.04 3.90
CA PRO A 91 9.40 14.24 3.27
C PRO A 91 9.36 12.74 3.64
N GLY A 92 8.82 12.43 4.82
CA GLY A 92 8.62 11.05 5.26
C GLY A 92 7.66 10.27 4.35
N ALA A 93 6.70 10.97 3.74
CA ALA A 93 5.73 10.38 2.84
C ALA A 93 6.21 10.27 1.40
N GLU A 94 7.32 10.87 1.00
CA GLU A 94 7.75 10.89 -0.41
C GLU A 94 8.36 9.55 -0.87
N THR A 95 7.99 9.11 -2.08
CA THR A 95 8.65 8.03 -2.82
C THR A 95 10.14 8.33 -2.96
N ASN A 96 10.98 7.29 -2.92
CA ASN A 96 12.42 7.50 -3.04
C ASN A 96 12.78 8.17 -4.39
N PRO A 97 13.55 9.27 -4.41
CA PRO A 97 13.89 10.01 -5.62
C PRO A 97 14.52 9.14 -6.71
N ARG A 98 15.36 8.16 -6.35
CA ARG A 98 15.99 7.27 -7.32
C ARG A 98 14.99 6.38 -8.07
N ILE A 99 14.00 5.84 -7.34
CA ILE A 99 12.94 5.05 -7.95
C ILE A 99 12.09 5.96 -8.85
N LEU A 100 11.75 7.16 -8.37
CA LEU A 100 10.94 8.12 -9.12
C LEU A 100 11.63 8.55 -10.42
N GLU A 101 12.91 8.93 -10.34
CA GLU A 101 13.73 9.29 -11.50
C GLU A 101 13.82 8.13 -12.51
N LYS A 102 13.98 6.89 -12.03
CA LYS A 102 14.02 5.70 -12.90
C LYS A 102 12.68 5.47 -13.58
N LEU A 103 11.58 5.62 -12.84
CA LEU A 103 10.23 5.49 -13.36
C LEU A 103 9.97 6.54 -14.46
N GLU A 104 10.15 7.82 -14.16
CA GLU A 104 9.85 8.95 -15.04
C GLU A 104 10.76 8.98 -16.29
N ASN A 105 12.06 8.74 -16.10
CA ASN A 105 13.02 8.90 -17.20
C ASN A 105 13.11 7.68 -18.12
N SER A 106 12.70 6.50 -17.66
CA SER A 106 12.86 5.24 -18.40
C SER A 106 11.55 4.46 -18.53
N VAL A 107 10.95 4.03 -17.42
CA VAL A 107 9.86 3.04 -17.43
C VAL A 107 8.57 3.62 -18.01
N ALA A 108 8.17 4.81 -17.55
CA ALA A 108 6.93 5.50 -17.95
C ALA A 108 6.89 5.89 -19.43
N LYS A 109 8.03 5.85 -20.13
CA LYS A 109 8.11 6.10 -21.58
C LYS A 109 7.81 4.87 -22.42
N VAL A 110 7.82 3.69 -21.81
CA VAL A 110 7.73 2.40 -22.51
C VAL A 110 6.45 1.66 -22.13
N VAL A 111 6.07 1.71 -20.85
CA VAL A 111 4.91 0.98 -20.33
C VAL A 111 4.03 1.88 -19.48
N PRO A 112 2.74 1.57 -19.34
CA PRO A 112 1.85 2.25 -18.40
C PRO A 112 2.41 2.25 -16.98
N THR A 113 2.34 3.41 -16.33
CA THR A 113 2.76 3.57 -14.93
C THR A 113 1.75 4.37 -14.12
N ALA A 114 1.59 4.03 -12.85
CA ALA A 114 0.79 4.80 -11.91
C ALA A 114 1.49 4.94 -10.55
N ILE A 115 1.23 6.07 -9.87
CA ILE A 115 1.54 6.25 -8.45
C ILE A 115 0.20 6.34 -7.71
N VAL A 116 -0.10 5.36 -6.86
CA VAL A 116 -1.36 5.27 -6.14
C VAL A 116 -1.16 5.50 -4.65
N LYS A 117 -1.92 6.43 -4.10
CA LYS A 117 -1.88 6.75 -2.67
C LYS A 117 -2.90 5.90 -1.92
N LYS A 118 -2.54 5.45 -0.73
CA LYS A 118 -3.42 4.72 0.20
C LYS A 118 -3.35 5.31 1.60
N GLY A 119 -4.31 4.96 2.47
CA GLY A 119 -4.32 5.42 3.86
C GLY A 119 -4.63 6.90 4.06
N TYR A 120 -5.20 7.57 3.06
CA TYR A 120 -5.48 9.01 3.15
C TYR A 120 -6.81 9.37 3.85
N ILE A 121 -7.60 8.37 4.25
CA ILE A 121 -8.88 8.55 4.96
C ILE A 121 -8.64 8.33 6.46
N SER A 122 -8.99 9.30 7.31
CA SER A 122 -8.53 9.35 8.70
C SER A 122 -9.14 8.34 9.68
N ASP A 123 -10.19 7.62 9.28
CA ASP A 123 -11.00 6.76 10.16
C ASP A 123 -10.80 5.25 9.92
N ARG A 124 -9.85 4.86 9.06
CA ARG A 124 -9.58 3.45 8.73
C ARG A 124 -8.14 3.20 8.33
N GLU A 125 -7.61 2.05 8.72
CA GLU A 125 -6.30 1.58 8.23
C GLU A 125 -6.38 1.01 6.80
N TYR A 126 -5.24 1.02 6.12
CA TYR A 126 -5.12 0.76 4.70
C TYR A 126 -3.81 0.05 4.32
N TYR A 127 -3.58 -1.17 4.84
CA TYR A 127 -2.39 -1.96 4.46
C TYR A 127 -2.40 -2.38 2.99
N SER A 128 -3.50 -3.00 2.54
CA SER A 128 -3.59 -3.49 1.16
C SER A 128 -3.65 -2.32 0.19
N CYS A 129 -2.90 -2.39 -0.90
CA CYS A 129 -2.95 -1.37 -1.94
C CYS A 129 -4.30 -1.31 -2.68
N PHE A 130 -5.19 -2.29 -2.49
CA PHE A 130 -6.48 -2.36 -3.17
C PHE A 130 -7.62 -1.73 -2.36
N THR A 131 -7.76 -2.06 -1.08
CA THR A 131 -8.90 -1.62 -0.25
C THR A 131 -8.54 -1.37 1.19
N ASP A 132 -9.33 -0.54 1.87
CA ASP A 132 -9.22 -0.35 3.31
C ASP A 132 -9.46 -1.66 4.11
N CYS A 133 -9.17 -1.62 5.41
CA CYS A 133 -9.36 -2.73 6.34
C CYS A 133 -10.83 -3.19 6.52
N TRP A 134 -11.79 -2.40 6.04
CA TRP A 134 -13.23 -2.68 6.09
C TRP A 134 -13.82 -3.08 4.73
N LYS A 135 -13.03 -3.05 3.65
CA LYS A 135 -13.44 -3.28 2.27
C LYS A 135 -14.51 -2.29 1.77
N ILE A 136 -14.49 -1.07 2.27
CA ILE A 136 -15.45 -0.01 1.89
C ILE A 136 -14.90 0.84 0.75
N HIS A 137 -13.70 1.37 0.95
CA HIS A 137 -12.99 2.17 -0.04
C HIS A 137 -12.06 1.28 -0.87
N HIS A 138 -12.00 1.56 -2.18
CA HIS A 138 -11.13 0.90 -3.15
C HIS A 138 -10.21 1.95 -3.78
N THR A 139 -8.94 1.61 -3.99
CA THR A 139 -8.03 2.44 -4.80
C THR A 139 -8.24 2.15 -6.28
N GLU A 140 -7.61 2.98 -7.12
CA GLU A 140 -7.64 2.91 -8.57
C GLU A 140 -6.79 1.74 -9.13
N ILE A 141 -6.02 1.02 -8.30
CA ILE A 141 -5.19 -0.10 -8.78
C ILE A 141 -6.05 -1.16 -9.44
N GLY A 142 -7.21 -1.49 -8.85
CA GLY A 142 -8.10 -2.52 -9.37
C GLY A 142 -8.46 -2.28 -10.84
N ASP A 143 -8.80 -1.03 -11.16
CA ASP A 143 -9.17 -0.56 -12.50
C ASP A 143 -7.95 -0.45 -13.41
N PHE A 144 -6.84 0.11 -12.93
CA PHE A 144 -5.58 0.19 -13.67
C PHE A 144 -5.13 -1.19 -14.18
N LEU A 145 -5.24 -2.24 -13.36
CA LEU A 145 -4.90 -3.59 -13.78
C LEU A 145 -5.82 -4.11 -14.88
N VAL A 146 -7.14 -3.85 -14.79
CA VAL A 146 -8.12 -4.30 -15.79
C VAL A 146 -7.92 -3.57 -17.11
N GLU A 147 -7.76 -2.24 -17.06
CA GLU A 147 -7.57 -1.38 -18.22
C GLU A 147 -6.30 -1.75 -19.01
N ASN A 148 -5.26 -2.18 -18.31
CA ASN A 148 -3.98 -2.59 -18.90
C ASN A 148 -3.84 -4.12 -19.05
N SER A 149 -4.96 -4.86 -18.97
CA SER A 149 -5.02 -6.33 -19.18
C SER A 149 -4.09 -7.16 -18.28
N ILE A 150 -3.69 -6.65 -17.12
CA ILE A 150 -2.78 -7.33 -16.19
C ILE A 150 -3.48 -8.44 -15.41
N THR A 151 -2.85 -9.61 -15.32
CA THR A 151 -3.37 -10.76 -14.54
C THR A 151 -2.44 -11.34 -13.49
N ASP A 152 -1.14 -11.22 -13.70
CA ASP A 152 -0.09 -11.70 -12.83
C ASP A 152 0.56 -10.48 -12.17
N VAL A 153 0.62 -10.45 -10.85
CA VAL A 153 1.20 -9.32 -10.11
C VAL A 153 2.36 -9.81 -9.26
N VAL A 154 3.50 -9.14 -9.40
CA VAL A 154 4.68 -9.33 -8.57
C VAL A 154 4.76 -8.18 -7.59
N PHE A 155 4.64 -8.48 -6.30
CA PHE A 155 4.75 -7.48 -5.23
C PHE A 155 6.19 -7.42 -4.71
N VAL A 156 6.77 -6.22 -4.67
CA VAL A 156 8.03 -5.92 -3.98
C VAL A 156 7.87 -4.62 -3.19
N GLY A 157 8.74 -4.38 -2.21
CA GLY A 157 8.67 -3.17 -1.38
C GLY A 157 8.64 -3.52 0.10
N LEU A 158 8.13 -2.59 0.91
CA LEU A 158 8.06 -2.68 2.37
C LEU A 158 6.71 -2.24 2.93
N ALA A 159 6.25 -2.77 4.06
CA ALA A 159 6.84 -3.89 4.80
C ALA A 159 6.32 -5.25 4.28
N TYR A 160 7.18 -6.27 4.31
CA TYR A 160 6.85 -7.60 3.80
C TYR A 160 5.59 -8.19 4.45
N ASP A 161 5.51 -8.13 5.78
CA ASP A 161 4.48 -8.73 6.63
C ASP A 161 3.20 -7.89 6.77
N PHE A 162 3.19 -6.66 6.24
CA PHE A 162 2.03 -5.77 6.24
C PHE A 162 1.58 -5.48 4.81
N CYS A 163 1.96 -4.31 4.29
CA CYS A 163 1.42 -3.80 3.05
C CYS A 163 1.68 -4.73 1.85
N VAL A 164 2.88 -5.33 1.75
CA VAL A 164 3.21 -6.32 0.71
C VAL A 164 2.31 -7.56 0.86
N LEU A 165 2.30 -8.19 2.04
CA LEU A 165 1.53 -9.41 2.30
C LEU A 165 0.02 -9.21 2.11
N HIS A 166 -0.54 -8.15 2.69
CA HIS A 166 -1.98 -7.86 2.61
C HIS A 166 -2.41 -7.58 1.17
N SER A 167 -1.57 -6.89 0.39
CA SER A 167 -1.81 -6.66 -1.03
C SER A 167 -1.78 -7.96 -1.83
N ALA A 168 -0.78 -8.81 -1.58
CA ALA A 168 -0.64 -10.11 -2.24
C ALA A 168 -1.80 -11.08 -1.92
N ILE A 169 -2.18 -11.21 -0.65
CA ILE A 169 -3.33 -12.02 -0.22
C ILE A 169 -4.61 -11.53 -0.89
N GLN A 170 -4.84 -10.21 -0.88
CA GLN A 170 -6.06 -9.66 -1.48
C GLN A 170 -6.10 -9.88 -3.00
N ASN A 171 -4.96 -9.76 -3.69
CA ASN A 171 -4.88 -10.06 -5.12
C ASN A 171 -5.25 -11.53 -5.41
N LEU A 172 -4.80 -12.48 -4.58
CA LEU A 172 -5.12 -13.90 -4.73
C LEU A 172 -6.60 -14.22 -4.47
N CYS A 173 -7.24 -13.53 -3.52
CA CYS A 173 -8.65 -13.74 -3.21
C CYS A 173 -9.60 -13.10 -4.24
N GLY A 174 -9.11 -12.24 -5.14
CA GLY A 174 -9.87 -11.72 -6.27
C GLY A 174 -9.80 -12.69 -7.45
N GLU A 175 -10.90 -13.34 -7.80
CA GLU A 175 -10.97 -14.20 -8.99
C GLU A 175 -10.65 -13.38 -10.26
N ARG A 176 -9.50 -13.64 -10.89
CA ARG A 176 -9.15 -13.08 -12.22
C ARG A 176 -8.49 -14.14 -13.09
N SER A 177 -8.94 -14.26 -14.34
CA SER A 177 -8.41 -15.18 -15.35
C SER A 177 -7.62 -14.44 -16.45
N SER A 178 -6.55 -15.12 -16.92
CA SER A 178 -5.80 -15.02 -18.21
C SER A 178 -4.76 -13.91 -18.49
N GLN A 179 -3.49 -14.29 -18.24
CA GLN A 179 -2.17 -13.93 -18.83
C GLN A 179 -1.78 -12.46 -19.11
N GLU A 180 -0.98 -11.85 -18.21
CA GLU A 180 -0.04 -10.70 -18.39
C GLU A 180 0.57 -10.24 -17.04
N ARG A 181 1.84 -9.76 -16.98
CA ARG A 181 2.61 -9.53 -15.72
C ARG A 181 2.83 -8.05 -15.35
N LEU A 182 2.62 -7.69 -14.07
CA LEU A 182 2.91 -6.40 -13.44
C LEU A 182 3.98 -6.53 -12.35
N LEU A 183 4.84 -5.52 -12.23
CA LEU A 183 5.64 -5.28 -11.02
C LEU A 183 5.03 -4.15 -10.19
N TRP A 184 4.85 -4.40 -8.91
CA TRP A 184 4.36 -3.44 -7.91
C TRP A 184 5.46 -3.13 -6.91
N THR A 185 5.64 -1.84 -6.58
CA THR A 185 6.68 -1.38 -5.65
C THR A 185 6.11 -0.46 -4.58
N GLU A 186 6.45 -0.72 -3.32
CA GLU A 186 6.22 0.19 -2.17
C GLU A 186 7.53 0.75 -1.61
#